data_AF-A0AAU8P9D2-F1
#
_entry.id   AF-A0AAU8P9D2-F1
#
_cell.length_a   1.000
_cell.length_b   1.000
_cell.length_c   1.000
_cell.angle_alpha   90.00
_cell.angle_beta   90.00
_cell.angle_gamma   90.00
#
_symmetry.space_group_name_H-M   'P 1'
#
loop_
_entity.id
_entity.type
_entity.pdbx_description
1 polymer ?
#
loop_
_entity_poly.entity_id
_entity_poly.type
_entity_poly.pdbx_seq_one_letter_code
_entity_poly.pdbx_strand_id
1 'polypeptide(L)'
;MLRKLISWLLMTALVLGAVPYGAASALPGGEGEQVVKQEVIVGYFDIWKGNTWQDTNHDGTPDMPGQKGKTYTNTYSAAEKLKDWELTRVEVKYPFSPGEYEAAGGRQYGPDGSLWYDPDTGEPGMSWNWFHFWYLDHLPHNLSVKIASQDLVAGKAAVKWALDLAPLSNALNLKDSENRRYIGYEPGNFGELVEGWRWYLPAIITWYGVPKQQQLPDFYAKISPKQSKGKPGEEMTFTVTFGLKPDFPYPSEAILRAFHVVGDRKFPVTLKPLKNAPDPEKPVVFFPGEEKQYEATIRAQNVNSRVVVEILPAGAETVRPLG
;
A
#
# COMPACT_ATOMS: atom_id res chain seq x y z
N MET A 1 -30.41 48.92 -7.24
CA MET A 1 -29.24 48.33 -6.56
C MET A 1 -29.38 46.82 -6.25
N LEU A 2 -30.56 46.21 -6.41
CA LEU A 2 -30.79 44.77 -6.13
C LEU A 2 -30.28 43.79 -7.21
N ARG A 3 -29.94 44.27 -8.42
CA ARG A 3 -29.47 43.43 -9.53
C ARG A 3 -27.97 43.10 -9.50
N LYS A 4 -27.18 43.73 -8.61
CA LYS A 4 -25.73 43.46 -8.46
C LYS A 4 -25.40 42.47 -7.32
N LEU A 5 -26.37 42.16 -6.46
CA LEU A 5 -26.21 41.21 -5.35
C LEU A 5 -26.49 39.75 -5.76
N ILE A 6 -27.30 39.53 -6.80
CA ILE A 6 -27.62 38.18 -7.31
C ILE A 6 -26.45 37.58 -8.12
N SER A 7 -25.65 38.42 -8.79
CA SER A 7 -24.47 37.94 -9.53
C SER A 7 -23.29 37.52 -8.64
N TRP A 8 -23.26 37.93 -7.36
CA TRP A 8 -22.25 37.45 -6.42
C TRP A 8 -22.67 36.13 -5.75
N LEU A 9 -23.95 35.94 -5.45
CA LEU A 9 -24.46 34.69 -4.87
C LEU A 9 -24.45 33.49 -5.85
N LEU A 10 -24.48 33.75 -7.16
CA LEU A 10 -24.32 32.70 -8.19
C LEU A 10 -22.85 32.37 -8.52
N MET A 11 -21.89 33.23 -8.17
CA MET A 11 -20.46 32.91 -8.26
C MET A 11 -19.95 32.14 -7.04
N THR A 12 -20.55 32.30 -5.86
CA THR A 12 -20.16 31.54 -4.66
C THR A 12 -20.76 30.12 -4.63
N ALA A 13 -21.81 29.85 -5.40
CA ALA A 13 -22.39 28.52 -5.55
C ALA A 13 -21.65 27.61 -6.58
N LEU A 14 -20.65 28.13 -7.30
CA LEU A 14 -19.90 27.36 -8.31
C LEU A 14 -18.52 26.87 -7.83
N VAL A 15 -18.13 27.14 -6.58
CA VAL A 15 -16.82 26.74 -6.01
C VAL A 15 -16.95 25.58 -5.00
N LEU A 16 -18.16 25.08 -4.74
CA LEU A 16 -18.42 23.96 -3.81
C LEU A 16 -18.81 22.64 -4.50
N GLY A 17 -18.62 22.53 -5.82
CA GLY A 17 -19.10 21.39 -6.62
C GLY A 17 -18.02 20.58 -7.35
N ALA A 18 -16.75 20.70 -6.98
CA ALA A 18 -15.68 19.91 -7.58
C ALA A 18 -14.57 19.63 -6.55
N VAL A 19 -14.90 18.88 -5.50
CA VAL A 19 -13.91 17.93 -5.01
C VAL A 19 -13.92 16.82 -6.05
N PRO A 20 -12.85 16.61 -6.84
CA PRO A 20 -12.74 15.41 -7.62
C PRO A 20 -12.52 14.28 -6.62
N TYR A 21 -13.60 13.77 -6.02
CA TYR A 21 -13.68 12.34 -5.78
C TYR A 21 -13.65 11.73 -7.18
N GLY A 22 -12.43 11.55 -7.67
CA GLY A 22 -12.14 10.89 -8.92
C GLY A 22 -12.72 9.49 -8.82
N ALA A 23 -13.95 9.33 -9.29
CA ALA A 23 -14.34 8.13 -9.98
C ALA A 23 -13.40 8.03 -11.19
N ALA A 24 -12.21 7.50 -10.93
CA ALA A 24 -11.31 7.02 -11.95
C ALA A 24 -12.15 6.08 -12.81
N SER A 25 -12.48 6.55 -14.01
CA SER A 25 -13.14 5.75 -15.02
C SER A 25 -12.19 4.62 -15.34
N ALA A 26 -12.46 3.46 -14.74
CA ALA A 26 -11.74 2.23 -14.95
C ALA A 26 -11.90 1.84 -16.43
N LEU A 27 -10.86 2.10 -17.22
CA LEU A 27 -10.70 1.40 -18.47
C LEU A 27 -10.37 -0.06 -18.14
N PRO A 28 -11.13 -1.03 -18.66
CA PRO A 28 -10.85 -2.44 -18.44
C PRO A 28 -9.53 -2.76 -19.18
N GLY A 29 -8.44 -2.90 -18.43
CA GLY A 29 -7.12 -3.29 -18.95
C GLY A 29 -5.99 -2.27 -18.80
N GLY A 30 -6.22 -1.12 -18.14
CA GLY A 30 -5.16 -0.17 -17.79
C GLY A 30 -5.21 0.13 -16.30
N GLU A 31 -4.48 -0.62 -15.49
CA GLU A 31 -4.32 -0.31 -14.07
C GLU A 31 -3.52 0.99 -13.93
N GLY A 32 -4.23 2.12 -13.97
CA GLY A 32 -3.65 3.43 -13.76
C GLY A 32 -3.02 3.55 -12.37
N GLU A 33 -2.18 4.57 -12.21
CA GLU A 33 -1.63 4.95 -10.91
C GLU A 33 -2.77 5.15 -9.89
N GLN A 34 -2.62 4.57 -8.69
CA GLN A 34 -3.59 4.65 -7.60
C GLN A 34 -2.90 4.91 -6.26
N VAL A 35 -3.68 5.29 -5.24
CA VAL A 35 -3.18 5.49 -3.88
C VAL A 35 -2.83 4.13 -3.27
N VAL A 36 -1.58 3.98 -2.86
CA VAL A 36 -1.02 2.73 -2.29
C VAL A 36 -0.95 2.80 -0.77
N LYS A 37 -0.62 3.98 -0.23
CA LYS A 37 -0.55 4.26 1.19
C LYS A 37 -0.82 5.74 1.41
N GLN A 38 -1.62 6.05 2.41
CA GLN A 38 -1.85 7.41 2.87
C GLN A 38 -1.83 7.40 4.39
N GLU A 39 -1.17 8.38 5.00
CA GLU A 39 -1.07 8.47 6.45
C GLU A 39 -0.88 9.92 6.92
N VAL A 40 -1.38 10.22 8.13
CA VAL A 40 -1.14 11.48 8.82
C VAL A 40 0.20 11.41 9.55
N ILE A 41 1.15 12.22 9.09
CA ILE A 41 2.48 12.35 9.68
C ILE A 41 2.56 13.60 10.54
N VAL A 42 3.30 13.52 11.64
CA VAL A 42 3.51 14.64 12.56
C VAL A 42 4.99 14.70 12.91
N GLY A 43 5.69 15.70 12.37
CA GLY A 43 6.98 16.12 12.90
C GLY A 43 6.80 17.03 14.11
N TYR A 44 7.90 17.39 14.76
CA TYR A 44 7.92 18.44 15.78
C TYR A 44 9.22 19.23 15.69
N PHE A 45 9.20 20.47 16.17
CA PHE A 45 10.39 21.27 16.40
C PHE A 45 10.39 21.73 17.85
N ASP A 46 11.42 21.34 18.60
CA ASP A 46 11.60 21.76 19.98
C ASP A 46 12.67 22.85 20.05
N ILE A 47 12.52 23.72 21.04
CA ILE A 47 13.61 24.58 21.50
C ILE A 47 13.80 24.39 22.99
N TRP A 48 15.06 24.45 23.42
CA TRP A 48 15.45 24.25 24.81
C TRP A 48 16.40 25.34 25.27
N LYS A 49 16.24 25.75 26.53
CA LYS A 49 17.12 26.70 27.19
C LYS A 49 17.46 26.18 28.59
N GLY A 50 18.75 25.95 28.82
CA GLY A 50 19.30 25.82 30.17
C GLY A 50 19.84 27.18 30.60
N ASN A 51 21.16 27.28 30.76
CA ASN A 51 21.83 28.58 30.92
C ASN A 51 21.81 29.41 29.63
N THR A 52 21.85 28.75 28.48
CA THR A 52 21.75 29.33 27.14
C THR A 52 20.76 28.52 26.29
N TRP A 53 20.29 29.11 25.19
CA TRP A 53 19.54 28.40 24.16
C TRP A 53 20.39 27.30 23.52
N GLN A 54 19.76 26.18 23.17
CA GLN A 54 20.38 25.04 22.52
C GLN A 54 20.16 25.08 21.00
N ASP A 55 21.11 24.57 20.25
CA ASP A 55 20.98 24.31 18.81
C ASP A 55 20.39 22.91 18.61
N THR A 56 19.07 22.84 18.56
CA THR A 56 18.27 21.61 18.58
C THR A 56 18.26 20.93 17.21
N ASN A 57 18.42 21.69 16.13
CA ASN A 57 18.55 21.14 14.78
C ASN A 57 19.99 21.01 14.28
N HIS A 58 20.98 21.30 15.14
CA HIS A 58 22.41 21.18 14.88
C HIS A 58 22.89 21.96 13.64
N ASP A 59 22.34 23.17 13.42
CA ASP A 59 22.72 24.03 12.29
C ASP A 59 23.82 25.06 12.62
N GLY A 60 24.38 24.99 13.82
CA GLY A 60 25.42 25.87 14.34
C GLY A 60 24.89 27.13 15.02
N THR A 61 23.57 27.36 15.05
CA THR A 61 22.95 28.53 15.67
C THR A 61 21.95 28.11 16.75
N PRO A 62 22.07 28.61 17.99
CA PRO A 62 21.08 28.35 19.03
C PRO A 62 19.65 28.72 18.59
N ASP A 63 18.71 27.83 18.90
CA ASP A 63 17.30 27.99 18.59
C ASP A 63 16.59 28.80 19.67
N MET A 64 15.85 29.84 19.28
CA MET A 64 15.13 30.71 20.22
C MET A 64 13.79 31.22 19.65
N PRO A 65 12.84 31.61 20.52
CA PRO A 65 11.54 32.10 20.11
C PRO A 65 11.64 33.26 19.12
N GLY A 66 10.81 33.24 18.09
CA GLY A 66 10.71 34.29 17.07
C GLY A 66 11.69 34.17 15.90
N GLN A 67 12.62 33.21 15.93
CA GLN A 67 13.47 32.93 14.77
C GLN A 67 12.67 32.48 13.56
N LYS A 68 13.15 32.80 12.37
CA LYS A 68 12.46 32.58 11.10
C LYS A 68 13.22 31.63 10.19
N GLY A 69 12.52 30.97 9.29
CA GLY A 69 13.12 30.14 8.25
C GLY A 69 13.83 28.89 8.78
N LYS A 70 13.43 28.40 9.97
CA LYS A 70 13.92 27.12 10.49
C LYS A 70 13.38 26.00 9.62
N THR A 71 14.11 24.88 9.61
CA THR A 71 13.70 23.70 8.86
C THR A 71 13.88 22.43 9.64
N TYR A 72 12.96 21.49 9.45
CA TYR A 72 12.99 20.15 10.01
C TYR A 72 12.82 19.14 8.88
N THR A 73 13.54 18.02 8.93
CA THR A 73 13.43 16.96 7.92
C THR A 73 13.29 15.61 8.61
N ASN A 74 12.37 14.78 8.14
CA ASN A 74 12.23 13.40 8.59
C ASN A 74 11.99 12.46 7.39
N THR A 75 12.38 11.20 7.51
CA THR A 75 12.24 10.19 6.45
C THR A 75 11.07 9.28 6.74
N TYR A 76 10.23 9.05 5.73
CA TYR A 76 9.07 8.17 5.76
C TYR A 76 9.25 7.02 4.78
N SER A 77 8.56 5.91 5.05
CA SER A 77 8.69 4.68 4.29
C SER A 77 7.33 4.09 3.91
N ALA A 78 7.26 3.55 2.69
CA ALA A 78 6.22 2.66 2.19
C ALA A 78 6.84 1.35 1.65
N ALA A 79 8.02 0.95 2.17
CA ALA A 79 8.74 -0.24 1.73
C ALA A 79 7.91 -1.53 1.83
N GLU A 80 7.00 -1.62 2.80
CA GLU A 80 6.07 -2.74 2.95
C GLU A 80 5.14 -2.93 1.75
N LYS A 81 4.93 -1.88 0.94
CA LYS A 81 4.08 -1.91 -0.25
C LYS A 81 4.81 -2.38 -1.50
N LEU A 82 6.14 -2.38 -1.49
CA LEU A 82 6.96 -2.76 -2.66
C LEU A 82 6.80 -4.22 -3.08
N LYS A 83 6.21 -5.08 -2.24
CA LYS A 83 5.90 -6.46 -2.61
C LYS A 83 4.86 -6.51 -3.72
N ASP A 84 3.83 -5.68 -3.61
CA ASP A 84 2.64 -5.74 -4.45
C ASP A 84 2.56 -4.56 -5.44
N TRP A 85 3.34 -3.51 -5.19
CA TRP A 85 3.27 -2.23 -5.92
C TRP A 85 4.63 -1.80 -6.45
N GLU A 86 4.62 -1.19 -7.63
CA GLU A 86 5.68 -0.32 -8.11
C GLU A 86 5.28 1.12 -7.76
N LEU A 87 5.99 1.73 -6.81
CA LEU A 87 5.70 3.10 -6.39
C LEU A 87 6.16 4.09 -7.47
N THR A 88 5.28 5.00 -7.86
CA THR A 88 5.48 5.91 -8.99
C THR A 88 5.55 7.37 -8.56
N ARG A 89 4.94 7.72 -7.43
CA ARG A 89 4.90 9.10 -6.92
C ARG A 89 4.67 9.13 -5.41
N VAL A 90 5.18 10.16 -4.77
CA VAL A 90 4.87 10.49 -3.38
C VAL A 90 4.57 11.98 -3.28
N GLU A 91 3.55 12.32 -2.51
CA GLU A 91 3.12 13.69 -2.26
C GLU A 91 3.01 13.95 -0.77
N VAL A 92 3.18 15.22 -0.40
CA VAL A 92 2.92 15.69 0.95
C VAL A 92 2.07 16.94 0.91
N LYS A 93 1.09 17.03 1.82
CA LYS A 93 0.12 18.13 1.86
C LYS A 93 -0.03 18.71 3.27
N TYR A 94 0.02 20.04 3.33
CA TYR A 94 -0.43 20.87 4.44
C TYR A 94 -0.77 22.28 3.91
N PRO A 95 -1.84 22.95 4.38
CA PRO A 95 -2.86 22.44 5.29
C PRO A 95 -3.74 21.37 4.65
N PHE A 96 -4.47 20.62 5.48
CA PHE A 96 -5.46 19.64 5.04
C PHE A 96 -6.74 19.79 5.88
N SER A 97 -7.86 19.40 5.29
CA SER A 97 -9.20 19.50 5.87
C SER A 97 -9.56 18.28 6.74
N PRO A 98 -10.63 18.35 7.55
CA PRO A 98 -11.11 17.19 8.32
C PRO A 98 -11.39 15.95 7.46
N GLY A 99 -12.02 16.13 6.29
CA GLY A 99 -12.32 15.01 5.39
C GLY A 99 -11.07 14.37 4.79
N GLU A 100 -10.00 15.14 4.56
CA GLU A 100 -8.72 14.60 4.08
C GLU A 100 -7.98 13.85 5.18
N TYR A 101 -8.08 14.32 6.43
CA TYR A 101 -7.55 13.61 7.60
C TYR A 101 -8.24 12.25 7.79
N GLU A 102 -9.58 12.22 7.71
CA GLU A 102 -10.37 11.00 7.80
C GLU A 102 -10.06 10.04 6.65
N ALA A 103 -9.95 10.56 5.41
CA ALA A 103 -9.56 9.75 4.25
C ALA A 103 -8.17 9.13 4.39
N ALA A 104 -7.25 9.82 5.06
CA ALA A 104 -5.91 9.32 5.39
C ALA A 104 -5.88 8.31 6.57
N GLY A 105 -7.04 7.94 7.12
CA GLY A 105 -7.16 7.02 8.26
C GLY A 105 -6.82 7.65 9.61
N GLY A 106 -6.77 8.98 9.69
CA GLY A 106 -6.47 9.73 10.90
C GLY A 106 -5.07 9.46 11.49
N ARG A 107 -4.87 9.87 12.74
CA ARG A 107 -3.62 9.68 13.48
C ARG A 107 -3.79 8.52 14.47
N GLN A 108 -2.95 7.50 14.37
CA GLN A 108 -3.04 6.31 15.20
C GLN A 108 -2.32 6.44 16.55
N TYR A 109 -1.34 7.35 16.66
CA TYR A 109 -0.48 7.47 17.84
C TYR A 109 -0.56 8.86 18.46
N GLY A 110 -0.58 8.92 19.78
CA GLY A 110 -0.55 10.15 20.57
C GLY A 110 0.83 10.82 20.56
N PRO A 111 0.97 11.99 21.21
CA PRO A 111 2.25 12.71 21.28
C PRO A 111 3.37 12.03 22.03
N ASP A 112 3.05 11.08 22.91
CA ASP A 112 4.00 10.19 23.60
C ASP A 112 4.46 9.01 22.73
N GLY A 113 3.86 8.83 21.55
CA GLY A 113 4.14 7.72 20.63
C GLY A 113 3.35 6.44 20.94
N SER A 114 2.52 6.44 21.98
CA SER A 114 1.63 5.31 22.29
C SER A 114 0.44 5.27 21.34
N LEU A 115 -0.15 4.08 21.16
CA LEU A 115 -1.40 3.96 20.41
C LEU A 115 -2.49 4.79 21.10
N TRP A 116 -3.14 5.65 20.33
CA TRP A 116 -4.21 6.50 20.85
C TRP A 116 -5.55 5.76 20.81
N TYR A 117 -6.31 5.87 21.89
CA TYR A 117 -7.70 5.46 21.95
C TYR A 117 -8.55 6.71 22.14
N ASP A 118 -9.49 6.93 21.22
CA ASP A 118 -10.35 8.11 21.30
C ASP A 118 -11.17 8.05 22.60
N PRO A 119 -11.09 9.07 23.47
CA PRO A 119 -11.78 9.02 24.76
C PRO A 119 -13.30 9.12 24.63
N ASP A 120 -13.83 9.58 23.49
CA ASP A 120 -15.27 9.70 23.25
C ASP A 120 -15.87 8.38 22.74
N THR A 121 -15.09 7.57 22.01
CA THR A 121 -15.58 6.32 21.39
C THR A 121 -14.97 5.05 21.97
N GLY A 122 -13.78 5.12 22.57
CA GLY A 122 -12.99 3.97 23.02
C GLY A 122 -12.27 3.21 21.89
N GLU A 123 -12.41 3.65 20.64
CA GLU A 123 -11.82 2.99 19.47
C GLU A 123 -10.38 3.46 19.20
N PRO A 124 -9.52 2.62 18.59
CA PRO A 124 -8.17 3.02 18.23
C PRO A 124 -8.18 4.11 17.14
N GLY A 125 -7.29 5.09 17.29
CA GLY A 125 -7.17 6.24 16.41
C GLY A 125 -7.72 7.52 17.02
N MET A 126 -7.12 8.65 16.67
CA MET A 126 -7.50 9.97 17.16
C MET A 126 -8.54 10.58 16.23
N SER A 127 -9.66 11.07 16.76
CA SER A 127 -10.60 11.85 15.94
C SER A 127 -10.03 13.22 15.55
N TRP A 128 -10.65 13.85 14.57
CA TRP A 128 -10.26 15.18 14.10
C TRP A 128 -10.24 16.23 15.22
N ASN A 129 -11.21 16.22 16.14
CA ASN A 129 -11.28 17.20 17.22
C ASN A 129 -10.09 17.07 18.18
N TRP A 130 -9.76 15.84 18.57
CA TRP A 130 -8.59 15.57 19.40
C TRP A 130 -7.29 15.88 18.65
N PHE A 131 -7.21 15.57 17.36
CA PHE A 131 -6.05 15.93 16.55
C PHE A 131 -5.88 17.45 16.42
N HIS A 132 -6.97 18.17 16.25
CA HIS A 132 -6.95 19.62 16.20
C HIS A 132 -6.42 20.19 17.52
N PHE A 133 -7.03 19.78 18.64
CA PHE A 133 -6.64 20.25 19.96
C PHE A 133 -5.16 19.97 20.27
N TRP A 134 -4.69 18.77 19.98
CA TRP A 134 -3.34 18.35 20.39
C TRP A 134 -2.22 18.69 19.40
N TYR A 135 -2.54 18.95 18.14
CA TYR A 135 -1.54 19.20 17.11
C TYR A 135 -1.76 20.50 16.35
N LEU A 136 -3.01 20.79 15.94
CA LEU A 136 -3.30 21.98 15.12
C LEU A 136 -3.39 23.28 15.94
N ASP A 137 -3.69 23.22 17.23
CA ASP A 137 -3.59 24.39 18.11
C ASP A 137 -2.13 24.78 18.41
N HIS A 138 -1.19 23.89 18.05
CA HIS A 138 0.23 23.99 18.38
C HIS A 138 1.14 24.22 17.17
N LEU A 139 0.64 24.96 16.18
CA LEU A 139 1.34 25.21 14.92
C LEU A 139 2.27 26.43 14.99
N PRO A 140 3.42 26.39 14.30
CA PRO A 140 4.26 27.56 14.09
C PRO A 140 3.70 28.46 12.97
N HIS A 141 4.18 29.69 12.90
CA HIS A 141 3.93 30.62 11.81
C HIS A 141 4.64 30.16 10.54
N ASN A 142 4.05 30.49 9.39
CA ASN A 142 4.60 30.23 8.07
C ASN A 142 4.95 28.75 7.83
N LEU A 143 4.22 27.83 8.47
CA LEU A 143 4.41 26.39 8.28
C LEU A 143 4.13 26.00 6.82
N SER A 144 5.11 25.36 6.19
CA SER A 144 4.98 24.75 4.88
C SER A 144 5.70 23.39 4.85
N VAL A 145 5.28 22.52 3.94
CA VAL A 145 5.84 21.16 3.80
C VAL A 145 6.08 20.83 2.34
N LYS A 146 7.16 20.09 2.05
CA LYS A 146 7.47 19.57 0.72
C LYS A 146 8.29 18.30 0.78
N ILE A 147 8.29 17.53 -0.30
CA ILE A 147 9.25 16.44 -0.51
C ILE A 147 10.62 17.06 -0.78
N ALA A 148 11.62 16.73 0.05
CA ALA A 148 13.00 17.16 -0.13
C ALA A 148 13.80 16.20 -1.02
N SER A 149 13.56 14.90 -0.87
CA SER A 149 14.11 13.84 -1.73
C SER A 149 13.23 12.60 -1.65
N GLN A 150 13.36 11.71 -2.64
CA GLN A 150 12.64 10.45 -2.70
C GLN A 150 13.48 9.36 -3.37
N ASP A 151 13.28 8.12 -2.93
CA ASP A 151 13.76 6.89 -3.52
C ASP A 151 12.57 5.92 -3.58
N LEU A 152 11.83 5.97 -4.69
CA LEU A 152 10.60 5.21 -4.87
C LEU A 152 10.87 3.70 -4.98
N VAL A 153 12.06 3.30 -5.42
CA VAL A 153 12.48 1.90 -5.51
C VAL A 153 12.69 1.32 -4.11
N ALA A 154 13.27 2.09 -3.20
CA ALA A 154 13.38 1.74 -1.79
C ALA A 154 12.12 2.07 -0.96
N GLY A 155 11.13 2.72 -1.57
CA GLY A 155 9.92 3.19 -0.90
C GLY A 155 10.21 4.21 0.20
N LYS A 156 11.13 5.15 -0.02
CA LYS A 156 11.54 6.17 0.97
C LYS A 156 11.34 7.59 0.45
N ALA A 157 10.97 8.50 1.35
CA ALA A 157 10.81 9.92 1.06
C ALA A 157 11.25 10.76 2.26
N ALA A 158 12.10 11.76 2.02
CA ALA A 158 12.44 12.76 3.02
C ALA A 158 11.46 13.93 2.90
N VAL A 159 10.69 14.18 3.95
CA VAL A 159 9.75 15.30 4.03
C VAL A 159 10.43 16.42 4.80
N LYS A 160 10.40 17.64 4.24
CA LYS A 160 10.97 18.84 4.85
C LYS A 160 9.89 19.86 5.16
N TRP A 161 9.89 20.31 6.40
CA TRP A 161 9.10 21.44 6.88
C TRP A 161 9.95 22.69 6.92
N ALA A 162 9.34 23.83 6.60
CA ALA A 162 9.88 25.16 6.87
C ALA A 162 8.88 25.92 7.75
N LEU A 163 9.41 26.64 8.74
CA LEU A 163 8.62 27.26 9.80
C LEU A 163 9.33 28.48 10.42
N ASP A 164 8.55 29.32 11.09
CA ASP A 164 9.03 30.34 12.01
C ASP A 164 8.63 29.96 13.45
N LEU A 165 9.55 30.08 14.41
CA LEU A 165 9.37 29.70 15.82
C LEU A 165 8.49 30.70 16.59
N ALA A 166 7.32 30.99 16.06
CA ALA A 166 6.34 31.95 16.56
C ALA A 166 4.91 31.51 16.22
N PRO A 167 3.88 31.99 16.93
CA PRO A 167 4.00 32.68 18.21
C PRO A 167 4.30 31.66 19.30
N LEU A 168 4.93 32.12 20.38
CA LEU A 168 5.21 31.24 21.52
C LEU A 168 3.93 30.77 22.21
N SER A 169 2.83 31.53 22.09
CA SER A 169 1.51 31.18 22.62
C SER A 169 0.90 29.94 21.97
N ASN A 170 1.32 29.58 20.76
CA ASN A 170 0.89 28.35 20.12
C ASN A 170 1.79 27.19 20.52
N ALA A 171 3.03 27.43 20.97
CA ALA A 171 3.92 26.33 21.33
C ALA A 171 3.43 25.61 22.60
N LEU A 172 3.52 24.29 22.62
CA LEU A 172 3.32 23.51 23.83
C LEU A 172 4.41 23.88 24.84
N ASN A 173 4.02 24.43 25.99
CA ASN A 173 4.94 24.90 27.00
C ASN A 173 5.56 23.72 27.77
N LEU A 174 6.79 23.35 27.43
CA LEU A 174 7.51 22.26 28.08
C LEU A 174 8.17 22.70 29.39
N LYS A 175 7.87 23.88 29.95
CA LYS A 175 8.16 24.17 31.37
C LYS A 175 7.19 23.43 32.28
N ASP A 176 6.00 23.15 31.79
CA ASP A 176 4.97 22.42 32.52
C ASP A 176 5.28 20.91 32.51
N SER A 177 5.37 20.31 33.70
CA SER A 177 5.63 18.88 33.85
C SER A 177 4.52 18.01 33.28
N GLU A 178 3.26 18.47 33.25
CA GLU A 178 2.16 17.72 32.65
C GLU A 178 2.31 17.65 31.13
N ASN A 179 2.71 18.76 30.50
CA ASN A 179 3.00 18.77 29.06
C ASN A 179 4.19 17.85 28.72
N ARG A 180 5.19 17.74 29.60
CA ARG A 180 6.30 16.79 29.43
C ARG A 180 5.81 15.34 29.49
N ARG A 181 5.06 14.98 30.54
CA ARG A 181 4.48 13.63 30.66
C ARG A 181 3.63 13.28 29.45
N TYR A 182 2.83 14.24 29.00
CA TYR A 182 1.95 14.08 27.85
C TYR A 182 2.67 13.71 26.55
N ILE A 183 3.90 14.20 26.36
CA ILE A 183 4.72 13.86 25.20
C ILE A 183 5.71 12.71 25.48
N GLY A 184 5.49 11.95 26.56
CA GLY A 184 6.31 10.78 26.92
C GLY A 184 7.63 11.12 27.60
N TYR A 185 7.82 12.35 28.08
CA TYR A 185 8.99 12.73 28.87
C TYR A 185 8.78 12.51 30.36
N GLU A 186 9.69 11.75 30.97
CA GLU A 186 9.77 11.59 32.41
C GLU A 186 10.20 12.92 33.09
N PRO A 187 9.38 13.51 33.99
CA PRO A 187 9.68 14.82 34.58
C PRO A 187 11.01 14.89 35.31
N GLY A 188 11.46 13.78 35.90
CA GLY A 188 12.71 13.69 36.65
C GLY A 188 13.97 13.89 35.79
N ASN A 189 13.86 13.84 34.47
CA ASN A 189 14.99 13.99 33.56
C ASN A 189 15.36 15.44 33.25
N PHE A 190 14.62 16.42 33.78
CA PHE A 190 14.79 17.83 33.46
C PHE A 190 15.01 18.65 34.74
N GLY A 191 16.10 19.42 34.76
CA GLY A 191 16.34 20.37 35.85
C GLY A 191 15.29 21.48 35.89
N GLU A 192 15.05 22.05 37.07
CA GLU A 192 14.07 23.13 37.29
C GLU A 192 14.35 24.38 36.42
N LEU A 193 15.60 24.59 36.02
CA LEU A 193 16.02 25.70 35.18
C LEU A 193 15.87 25.46 33.67
N VAL A 194 15.44 24.25 33.26
CA VAL A 194 15.27 23.92 31.84
C VAL A 194 13.92 24.43 31.35
N GLU A 195 13.99 25.36 30.40
CA GLU A 195 12.85 25.88 29.66
C GLU A 195 12.77 25.22 28.29
N GLY A 196 11.56 24.93 27.82
CA GLY A 196 11.38 24.38 26.47
C GLY A 196 10.00 24.64 25.89
N TRP A 197 9.92 24.57 24.57
CA TRP A 197 8.69 24.75 23.80
C TRP A 197 8.69 23.82 22.59
N ARG A 198 7.52 23.27 22.26
CA ARG A 198 7.32 22.39 21.10
C ARG A 198 6.28 22.96 20.15
N TRP A 199 6.60 22.96 18.86
CA TRP A 199 5.61 23.12 17.78
C TRP A 199 5.42 21.80 17.05
N TYR A 200 4.20 21.49 16.63
CA TYR A 200 3.90 20.32 15.82
C TYR A 200 3.85 20.67 14.33
N LEU A 201 4.28 19.71 13.51
CA LEU A 201 4.47 19.85 12.08
C LEU A 201 3.64 18.78 11.33
N PRO A 202 2.31 18.89 11.33
CA PRO A 202 1.45 17.89 10.72
C PRO A 202 1.46 18.00 9.19
N ALA A 203 1.33 16.86 8.52
CA ALA A 203 1.08 16.77 7.09
C ALA A 203 0.39 15.44 6.76
N ILE A 204 -0.18 15.33 5.55
CA ILE A 204 -0.57 14.03 4.98
C ILE A 204 0.48 13.65 3.95
N ILE A 205 1.04 12.45 4.05
CA ILE A 205 1.87 11.86 3.00
C ILE A 205 1.04 10.83 2.23
N THR A 206 1.07 10.91 0.90
CA THR A 206 0.34 10.01 0.01
C THR A 206 1.31 9.39 -0.97
N TRP A 207 1.36 8.06 -0.99
CA TRP A 207 2.13 7.24 -1.90
C TRP A 207 1.23 6.71 -2.98
N TYR A 208 1.69 6.82 -4.22
CA TYR A 208 1.01 6.32 -5.40
C TYR A 208 1.87 5.27 -6.10
N GLY A 209 1.21 4.37 -6.82
CA GLY A 209 1.87 3.30 -7.53
C GLY A 209 0.93 2.59 -8.49
N VAL A 210 1.52 1.72 -9.29
CA VAL A 210 0.80 0.74 -10.11
C VAL A 210 0.98 -0.65 -9.49
N PRO A 211 -0.04 -1.52 -9.54
CA PRO A 211 0.15 -2.90 -9.11
C PRO A 211 1.28 -3.51 -9.93
N LYS A 212 2.17 -4.25 -9.27
CA LYS A 212 3.12 -5.07 -10.01
C LYS A 212 2.29 -6.09 -10.78
N GLN A 213 2.49 -6.17 -12.09
CA GLN A 213 1.94 -7.26 -12.87
C GLN A 213 2.37 -8.56 -12.20
N GLN A 214 1.42 -9.28 -11.62
CA GLN A 214 1.71 -10.59 -11.07
C GLN A 214 2.24 -11.41 -12.23
N GLN A 215 3.52 -11.78 -12.16
CA GLN A 215 4.11 -12.65 -13.15
C GLN A 215 3.28 -13.94 -13.15
N LEU A 216 2.56 -14.20 -14.23
CA LEU A 216 1.75 -15.40 -14.34
C LEU A 216 2.68 -16.61 -14.17
N PRO A 217 2.28 -17.64 -13.41
CA PRO A 217 3.07 -18.84 -13.25
C PRO A 217 3.48 -19.44 -14.59
N ASP A 218 4.78 -19.70 -14.76
CA ASP A 218 5.33 -20.32 -15.97
C ASP A 218 5.24 -21.85 -15.86
N PHE A 219 4.01 -22.34 -15.95
CA PHE A 219 3.71 -23.76 -15.95
C PHE A 219 4.02 -24.41 -17.31
N TYR A 220 4.37 -25.70 -17.27
CA TYR A 220 4.52 -26.52 -18.46
C TYR A 220 3.89 -27.90 -18.29
N ALA A 221 3.62 -28.55 -19.41
CA ALA A 221 3.14 -29.92 -19.47
C ALA A 221 3.90 -30.73 -20.54
N LYS A 222 4.16 -32.00 -20.25
CA LYS A 222 4.79 -32.97 -21.15
C LYS A 222 3.92 -34.24 -21.17
N ILE A 223 3.89 -34.95 -22.29
CA ILE A 223 3.18 -36.22 -22.44
C ILE A 223 4.10 -37.28 -23.08
N SER A 224 4.05 -38.51 -22.55
CA SER A 224 4.82 -39.66 -23.02
C SER A 224 3.97 -40.93 -23.07
N PRO A 225 4.02 -41.73 -24.15
CA PRO A 225 4.74 -41.45 -25.40
C PRO A 225 4.08 -40.30 -26.17
N LYS A 226 4.85 -39.61 -27.03
CA LYS A 226 4.32 -38.49 -27.87
C LYS A 226 3.33 -38.97 -28.94
N GLN A 227 3.42 -40.24 -29.33
CA GLN A 227 2.53 -40.87 -30.28
C GLN A 227 2.40 -42.34 -29.90
N SER A 228 1.21 -42.90 -30.14
CA SER A 228 0.97 -44.33 -30.02
C SER A 228 0.00 -44.80 -31.11
N LYS A 229 -0.03 -46.11 -31.37
CA LYS A 229 -0.93 -46.75 -32.33
C LYS A 229 -1.66 -47.89 -31.63
N GLY A 230 -2.97 -47.97 -31.82
CA GLY A 230 -3.82 -49.02 -31.27
C GLY A 230 -5.02 -49.29 -32.19
N LYS A 231 -5.64 -50.45 -32.03
CA LYS A 231 -6.88 -50.81 -32.73
C LYS A 231 -8.06 -50.02 -32.17
N PRO A 232 -9.11 -49.74 -32.96
CA PRO A 232 -10.31 -49.07 -32.43
C PRO A 232 -10.86 -49.80 -31.20
N GLY A 233 -11.06 -49.07 -30.11
CA GLY A 233 -11.52 -49.57 -28.81
C GLY A 233 -10.43 -50.00 -27.83
N GLU A 234 -9.18 -50.17 -28.28
CA GLU A 234 -8.02 -50.50 -27.44
C GLU A 234 -7.73 -49.38 -26.44
N GLU A 235 -7.50 -49.74 -25.17
CA GLU A 235 -7.10 -48.78 -24.15
C GLU A 235 -5.63 -48.39 -24.33
N MET A 236 -5.38 -47.09 -24.31
CA MET A 236 -4.05 -46.51 -24.48
C MET A 236 -3.76 -45.64 -23.28
N THR A 237 -2.58 -45.82 -22.69
CA THR A 237 -2.15 -45.12 -21.49
C THR A 237 -0.99 -44.18 -21.80
N PHE A 238 -1.06 -42.98 -21.24
CA PHE A 238 -0.03 -41.93 -21.37
C PHE A 238 0.39 -41.45 -19.99
N THR A 239 1.68 -41.24 -19.79
CA THR A 239 2.20 -40.50 -18.64
C THR A 239 2.22 -39.01 -18.98
N VAL A 240 1.49 -38.22 -18.21
CA VAL A 240 1.46 -36.77 -18.28
C VAL A 240 2.28 -36.20 -17.13
N THR A 241 3.23 -35.32 -17.44
CA THR A 241 4.03 -34.61 -16.44
C THR A 241 3.69 -33.13 -16.49
N PHE A 242 3.26 -32.58 -15.36
CA PHE A 242 3.07 -31.15 -15.17
C PHE A 242 4.18 -30.59 -14.29
N GLY A 243 4.58 -29.35 -14.51
CA GLY A 243 5.57 -28.71 -13.64
C GLY A 243 5.56 -27.19 -13.73
N LEU A 244 6.26 -26.58 -12.78
CA LEU A 244 6.54 -25.14 -12.73
C LEU A 244 8.01 -24.93 -13.06
N LYS A 245 8.33 -23.98 -13.94
CA LYS A 245 9.74 -23.76 -14.28
C LYS A 245 10.58 -23.37 -13.05
N PRO A 246 11.84 -23.80 -12.97
CA PRO A 246 12.69 -23.60 -11.79
C PRO A 246 13.10 -22.15 -11.55
N ASP A 247 13.01 -21.28 -12.55
CA ASP A 247 13.29 -19.84 -12.44
C ASP A 247 12.11 -19.01 -11.93
N PHE A 248 10.93 -19.63 -11.74
CA PHE A 248 9.79 -18.96 -11.16
C PHE A 248 9.97 -18.76 -9.65
N PRO A 249 9.69 -17.56 -9.08
CA PRO A 249 10.20 -17.21 -7.75
C PRO A 249 9.42 -17.78 -6.56
N TYR A 250 8.20 -18.29 -6.74
CA TYR A 250 7.37 -18.78 -5.63
C TYR A 250 6.49 -19.98 -6.03
N PRO A 251 6.05 -20.80 -5.07
CA PRO A 251 5.10 -21.88 -5.35
C PRO A 251 3.80 -21.34 -5.95
N SER A 252 3.17 -22.10 -6.84
CA SER A 252 1.92 -21.70 -7.50
C SER A 252 0.96 -22.86 -7.61
N GLU A 253 -0.34 -22.56 -7.45
CA GLU A 253 -1.41 -23.54 -7.63
C GLU A 253 -1.86 -23.59 -9.09
N ALA A 254 -2.20 -24.79 -9.56
CA ALA A 254 -2.69 -25.00 -10.92
C ALA A 254 -3.86 -25.99 -10.97
N ILE A 255 -4.75 -25.78 -11.93
CA ILE A 255 -5.79 -26.72 -12.33
C ILE A 255 -5.25 -27.56 -13.48
N LEU A 256 -5.33 -28.88 -13.35
CA LEU A 256 -4.80 -29.84 -14.32
C LEU A 256 -5.94 -30.45 -15.12
N ARG A 257 -5.80 -30.50 -16.44
CA ARG A 257 -6.81 -31.11 -17.31
C ARG A 257 -6.15 -31.96 -18.40
N ALA A 258 -6.85 -33.01 -18.79
CA ALA A 258 -6.53 -33.79 -19.96
C ALA A 258 -7.80 -34.00 -20.80
N PHE A 259 -7.62 -34.02 -22.12
CA PHE A 259 -8.69 -34.18 -23.09
C PHE A 259 -8.27 -35.15 -24.17
N HIS A 260 -9.19 -36.04 -24.55
CA HIS A 260 -9.13 -36.79 -25.78
C HIS A 260 -9.87 -36.01 -26.86
N VAL A 261 -9.17 -35.62 -27.91
CA VAL A 261 -9.73 -34.78 -28.97
C VAL A 261 -9.90 -35.59 -30.24
N VAL A 262 -11.15 -35.74 -30.67
CA VAL A 262 -11.55 -36.50 -31.86
C VAL A 262 -12.30 -35.57 -32.80
N GLY A 263 -11.69 -35.22 -33.94
CA GLY A 263 -12.13 -34.08 -34.75
C GLY A 263 -12.06 -32.79 -33.93
N ASP A 264 -13.17 -32.05 -33.86
CA ASP A 264 -13.28 -30.77 -33.12
C ASP A 264 -13.86 -30.92 -31.71
N ARG A 265 -14.15 -32.15 -31.26
CA ARG A 265 -14.76 -32.41 -29.96
C ARG A 265 -13.69 -32.77 -28.93
N LYS A 266 -13.73 -32.08 -27.77
CA LYS A 266 -12.92 -32.41 -26.59
C LYS A 266 -13.72 -33.30 -25.64
N PHE A 267 -13.19 -34.46 -25.28
CA PHE A 267 -13.75 -35.34 -24.26
C PHE A 267 -12.82 -35.31 -23.03
N PRO A 268 -13.34 -35.02 -21.82
CA PRO A 268 -12.50 -34.99 -20.62
C PRO A 268 -11.91 -36.37 -20.34
N VAL A 269 -10.63 -36.38 -19.92
CA VAL A 269 -9.90 -37.59 -19.53
C VAL A 269 -9.53 -37.47 -18.07
N THR A 270 -9.93 -38.46 -17.27
CA THR A 270 -9.54 -38.54 -15.87
C THR A 270 -8.03 -38.74 -15.75
N LEU A 271 -7.38 -37.88 -14.98
CA LEU A 271 -5.98 -38.00 -14.60
C LEU A 271 -5.89 -38.83 -13.32
N LYS A 272 -5.11 -39.92 -13.33
CA LYS A 272 -4.82 -40.71 -12.13
C LYS A 272 -3.44 -40.32 -11.59
N PRO A 273 -3.30 -39.94 -10.31
CA PRO A 273 -2.00 -39.57 -9.76
C PRO A 273 -0.98 -40.72 -9.82
N LEU A 274 0.28 -40.40 -10.17
CA LEU A 274 1.42 -41.32 -10.09
C LEU A 274 2.44 -40.80 -9.06
N LYS A 275 3.24 -41.69 -8.47
CA LYS A 275 4.38 -41.34 -7.59
C LYS A 275 4.05 -40.28 -6.52
N ASN A 276 2.97 -40.50 -5.76
CA ASN A 276 2.50 -39.59 -4.70
C ASN A 276 2.03 -38.21 -5.18
N ALA A 277 1.72 -38.05 -6.47
CA ALA A 277 1.04 -36.85 -6.93
C ALA A 277 -0.31 -36.68 -6.19
N PRO A 278 -0.73 -35.44 -5.91
CA PRO A 278 -2.01 -35.15 -5.28
C PRO A 278 -3.17 -35.39 -6.26
N ASP A 279 -4.39 -35.33 -5.73
CA ASP A 279 -5.63 -35.44 -6.51
C ASP A 279 -5.76 -34.26 -7.51
N PRO A 280 -5.85 -34.51 -8.84
CA PRO A 280 -5.93 -33.48 -9.86
C PRO A 280 -7.31 -32.82 -9.98
N GLU A 281 -8.34 -33.31 -9.28
CA GLU A 281 -9.65 -32.65 -9.21
C GLU A 281 -9.63 -31.40 -8.33
N LYS A 282 -8.56 -31.22 -7.54
CA LYS A 282 -8.31 -30.03 -6.72
C LYS A 282 -7.16 -29.22 -7.30
N PRO A 283 -7.07 -27.90 -7.01
CA PRO A 283 -5.87 -27.13 -7.29
C PRO A 283 -4.62 -27.82 -6.73
N VAL A 284 -3.61 -27.96 -7.58
CA VAL A 284 -2.35 -28.62 -7.25
C VAL A 284 -1.27 -27.57 -7.09
N VAL A 285 -0.66 -27.49 -5.91
CA VAL A 285 0.51 -26.63 -5.66
C VAL A 285 1.75 -27.23 -6.35
N PHE A 286 2.52 -26.41 -7.05
CA PHE A 286 3.85 -26.75 -7.57
C PHE A 286 4.89 -25.82 -6.97
N PHE A 287 6.00 -26.38 -6.49
CA PHE A 287 7.21 -25.62 -6.17
C PHE A 287 8.04 -25.39 -7.44
N PRO A 288 8.86 -24.31 -7.52
CA PRO A 288 9.74 -24.07 -8.66
C PRO A 288 10.63 -25.29 -8.98
N GLY A 289 10.55 -25.80 -10.20
CA GLY A 289 11.29 -26.98 -10.66
C GLY A 289 10.65 -28.32 -10.30
N GLU A 290 9.55 -28.33 -9.54
CA GLU A 290 8.82 -29.55 -9.21
C GLU A 290 8.06 -30.09 -10.43
N GLU A 291 8.09 -31.41 -10.60
CA GLU A 291 7.31 -32.15 -11.58
C GLU A 291 6.36 -33.12 -10.88
N LYS A 292 5.10 -33.19 -11.34
CA LYS A 292 4.09 -34.15 -10.88
C LYS A 292 3.58 -34.97 -12.04
N GLN A 293 3.48 -36.28 -11.83
CA GLN A 293 3.14 -37.24 -12.88
C GLN A 293 1.75 -37.81 -12.67
N TYR A 294 1.03 -37.98 -13.77
CA TYR A 294 -0.30 -38.53 -13.82
C TYR A 294 -0.41 -39.51 -14.98
N GLU A 295 -1.30 -40.47 -14.85
CA GLU A 295 -1.70 -41.39 -15.90
C GLU A 295 -2.99 -40.89 -16.55
N ALA A 296 -2.99 -40.81 -17.88
CA ALA A 296 -4.17 -40.52 -18.68
C ALA A 296 -4.49 -41.75 -19.55
N THR A 297 -5.68 -42.31 -19.39
CA THR A 297 -6.14 -43.46 -20.18
C THR A 297 -7.24 -43.03 -21.14
N ILE A 298 -7.08 -43.38 -22.41
CA ILE A 298 -8.10 -43.15 -23.45
C ILE A 298 -8.38 -44.45 -24.21
N ARG A 299 -9.39 -44.44 -25.08
CA ARG A 299 -9.63 -45.54 -26.03
C ARG A 299 -9.33 -45.08 -27.45
N ALA A 300 -8.51 -45.85 -28.16
CA ALA A 300 -8.17 -45.59 -29.55
C ALA A 300 -9.43 -45.55 -30.43
N GLN A 301 -9.44 -44.63 -31.39
CA GLN A 301 -10.58 -44.41 -32.30
C GLN A 301 -10.28 -45.03 -33.67
N ASN A 302 -11.32 -45.16 -34.51
CA ASN A 302 -11.17 -45.53 -35.92
C ASN A 302 -10.69 -44.37 -36.80
N VAL A 303 -10.37 -43.23 -36.21
CA VAL A 303 -9.81 -42.03 -36.85
C VAL A 303 -8.62 -41.52 -36.04
N ASN A 304 -7.75 -40.73 -36.68
CA ASN A 304 -6.68 -40.05 -35.96
C ASN A 304 -7.28 -39.10 -34.91
N SER A 305 -6.73 -39.14 -33.71
CA SER A 305 -7.12 -38.30 -32.58
C SER A 305 -5.86 -37.84 -31.83
N ARG A 306 -6.00 -36.89 -30.92
CA ARG A 306 -4.89 -36.38 -30.11
C ARG A 306 -5.27 -36.32 -28.64
N VAL A 307 -4.28 -36.45 -27.76
CA VAL A 307 -4.43 -36.16 -26.34
C VAL A 307 -3.88 -34.76 -26.10
N VAL A 308 -4.67 -33.90 -25.49
CA VAL A 308 -4.29 -32.53 -25.11
C VAL A 308 -4.26 -32.47 -23.60
N VAL A 309 -3.21 -31.87 -23.05
CA VAL A 309 -3.06 -31.64 -21.60
C VAL A 309 -2.93 -30.15 -21.37
N GLU A 310 -3.64 -29.65 -20.36
CA GLU A 310 -3.71 -28.23 -20.03
C GLU A 310 -3.35 -28.06 -18.55
N ILE A 311 -2.57 -27.02 -18.25
CA ILE A 311 -2.26 -26.56 -16.90
C ILE A 311 -2.56 -25.07 -16.85
N LEU A 312 -3.40 -24.67 -15.90
CA LEU A 312 -3.91 -23.30 -15.78
C LEU A 312 -3.65 -22.82 -14.35
N PRO A 313 -3.21 -21.57 -14.11
CA PRO A 313 -3.11 -21.04 -12.75
C PRO A 313 -4.46 -21.11 -12.01
N ALA A 314 -4.45 -21.59 -10.77
CA ALA A 314 -5.64 -21.55 -9.93
C ALA A 314 -6.03 -20.09 -9.68
N GLY A 315 -7.30 -19.74 -9.87
CA GLY A 315 -7.77 -18.35 -9.83
C GLY A 315 -7.80 -17.64 -11.19
N ALA A 316 -7.22 -18.22 -12.25
CA ALA A 316 -7.38 -17.71 -13.62
C ALA A 316 -8.70 -18.13 -14.29
N GLU A 317 -9.62 -18.80 -13.58
CA GLU A 317 -10.92 -19.20 -14.13
C GLU A 317 -11.82 -17.99 -14.41
N THR A 318 -11.65 -17.44 -15.61
CA THR A 318 -12.64 -16.79 -16.48
C THR A 318 -13.61 -15.82 -15.81
N VAL A 319 -13.26 -14.54 -15.86
CA VAL A 319 -14.19 -13.52 -16.36
C VAL A 319 -14.68 -14.04 -17.72
N ARG A 320 -15.82 -14.74 -17.75
CA ARG A 320 -16.48 -15.01 -19.03
C ARG A 320 -16.91 -13.65 -19.56
N PRO A 321 -16.54 -13.23 -20.78
CA PRO A 321 -17.30 -12.19 -21.43
C PRO A 321 -18.74 -12.71 -21.49
N LEU A 322 -19.67 -12.01 -20.86
CA LEU A 322 -21.09 -12.23 -21.06
C LEU A 322 -21.33 -12.01 -22.56
N GLY A 323 -21.46 -13.10 -23.31
CA GLY A 323 -21.93 -13.09 -24.68
C GLY A 323 -23.45 -12.99 -24.72
#